data_AF-A0A9E2F1D2-F1
#
_entry.id   AF-A0A9E2F1D2-F1
#
_cell.length_a   1.000
_cell.length_b   1.000
_cell.length_c   1.000
_cell.angle_alpha   90.00
_cell.angle_beta   90.00
_cell.angle_gamma   90.00
#
_symmetry.space_group_name_H-M   'P 1'
#
loop_
_entity.id
_entity.type
_entity.pdbx_description
1 polymer ?
#
loop_
_entity_poly.entity_id
_entity_poly.type
_entity_poly.pdbx_seq_one_letter_code
_entity_poly.pdbx_strand_id
1 'polypeptide(L)'
;MEKLEIKARKVNSTLSKLKSKKKVGRKLFDDKNEEIVLQKLEQVWGIGGSDKEAAFFGGISIRAYYDYLKKHSTISARKEALKNQPILKARQELVRGLSGNPELAFKYLERKLPDEFGLKGQVKVEEVKVEVVYGKKTSQGKQKKL
;
A
#
# COMPACT_ATOMS: atom_id res chain seq x y z
N MET A 1 -42.24 49.08 16.65
CA MET A 1 -41.05 48.73 17.45
C MET A 1 -41.03 47.25 17.86
N GLU A 2 -42.17 46.67 18.26
CA GLU A 2 -42.31 45.27 18.70
C GLU A 2 -41.90 44.18 17.68
N LYS A 3 -42.16 44.40 16.39
CA LYS A 3 -41.77 43.45 15.31
C LYS A 3 -40.25 43.34 15.11
N LEU A 4 -39.48 44.37 15.48
CA LEU A 4 -38.02 44.38 15.35
C LEU A 4 -37.33 43.60 16.48
N GLU A 5 -37.86 43.69 17.70
CA GLU A 5 -37.38 42.92 18.85
C GLU A 5 -37.63 41.42 18.70
N ILE A 6 -38.79 41.03 18.17
CA ILE A 6 -39.11 39.61 17.90
C ILE A 6 -38.15 39.02 16.87
N LYS A 7 -37.79 39.79 15.83
CA LYS A 7 -36.82 39.37 14.81
C LYS A 7 -35.41 39.21 15.40
N ALA A 8 -34.96 40.16 16.22
CA ALA A 8 -33.66 40.11 16.89
C ALA A 8 -33.54 38.92 17.86
N ARG A 9 -34.60 38.65 18.66
CA ARG A 9 -34.68 37.46 19.54
C ARG A 9 -34.61 36.15 18.76
N LYS A 10 -35.34 36.05 17.64
CA LYS A 10 -35.34 34.85 16.80
C LYS A 10 -33.95 34.58 16.20
N VAL A 11 -33.26 35.62 15.73
CA VAL A 11 -31.88 35.52 15.21
C VAL A 11 -30.89 35.08 16.30
N ASN A 12 -30.99 35.60 17.52
CA ASN A 12 -30.09 35.19 18.61
C ASN A 12 -30.33 33.73 19.05
N SER A 13 -31.58 33.27 19.02
CA SER A 13 -31.92 31.86 19.31
C SER A 13 -31.46 30.87 18.23
N THR A 14 -31.40 31.29 16.96
CA THR A 14 -30.89 30.43 15.88
C THR A 14 -29.37 30.36 15.94
N LEU A 15 -28.69 31.48 16.19
CA LEU A 15 -27.24 31.53 16.35
C LEU A 15 -26.75 30.68 17.55
N SER A 16 -27.50 30.61 18.64
CA SER A 16 -27.17 29.73 19.77
C SER A 16 -27.41 28.23 19.49
N LYS A 17 -28.44 27.88 18.69
CA LYS A 17 -28.70 26.50 18.23
C LYS A 17 -27.64 25.97 17.26
N LEU A 18 -27.02 26.83 16.45
CA LEU A 18 -25.92 26.42 15.57
C LEU A 18 -24.63 26.09 16.34
N LYS A 19 -24.40 26.70 17.52
CA LYS A 19 -23.18 26.47 18.32
C LYS A 19 -23.17 25.13 19.09
N SER A 20 -24.30 24.45 19.28
CA SER A 20 -24.39 23.24 20.13
C SER A 20 -24.62 21.91 19.39
N LYS A 21 -24.53 21.88 18.05
CA LYS A 21 -24.61 20.62 17.31
C LYS A 21 -23.38 19.77 17.63
N LYS A 22 -23.49 18.91 18.66
CA LYS A 22 -22.56 17.79 18.89
C LYS A 22 -22.41 17.04 17.56
N LYS A 23 -21.19 16.67 17.18
CA LYS A 23 -20.91 15.88 15.96
C LYS A 23 -21.74 14.59 16.02
N VAL A 24 -22.90 14.60 15.37
CA VAL A 24 -23.82 13.46 15.28
C VAL A 24 -23.32 12.55 14.17
N GLY A 25 -22.44 11.62 14.57
CA GLY A 25 -21.86 10.59 13.72
C GLY A 25 -21.11 9.57 14.57
N ARG A 26 -20.88 8.37 14.05
CA ARG A 26 -20.06 7.36 14.75
C ARG A 26 -18.68 7.95 15.01
N LYS A 27 -18.22 7.85 16.26
CA LYS A 27 -16.88 8.32 16.65
C LYS A 27 -15.84 7.49 15.90
N LEU A 28 -14.76 8.13 15.43
CA LEU A 28 -13.74 7.46 14.63
C LEU A 28 -12.89 6.49 15.47
N PHE A 29 -12.70 6.82 16.75
CA PHE A 29 -11.84 6.08 17.67
C PHE A 29 -12.58 5.49 18.87
N ASP A 30 -13.93 5.45 18.86
CA ASP A 30 -14.73 4.87 19.95
C ASP A 30 -14.26 5.29 21.37
N ASP A 31 -14.03 6.59 21.57
CA ASP A 31 -13.52 7.21 22.83
C ASP A 31 -12.09 6.85 23.24
N LYS A 32 -11.32 6.20 22.36
CA LYS A 32 -9.89 5.94 22.55
C LYS A 32 -9.06 7.17 22.21
N ASN A 33 -7.92 7.29 22.90
CA ASN A 33 -6.94 8.33 22.62
C ASN A 33 -6.31 8.10 21.23
N GLU A 34 -6.38 9.12 20.37
CA GLU A 34 -5.91 9.08 18.98
C GLU A 34 -4.41 8.74 18.90
N GLU A 35 -3.58 9.31 19.77
CA GLU A 35 -2.13 9.10 19.76
C GLU A 35 -1.77 7.64 20.05
N ILE A 36 -2.47 7.02 21.00
CA ILE A 36 -2.25 5.61 21.36
C ILE A 36 -2.65 4.69 20.20
N VAL A 37 -3.76 5.00 19.52
CA VAL A 37 -4.19 4.23 18.36
C VAL A 37 -3.18 4.37 17.23
N LEU A 38 -2.66 5.58 16.99
CA LEU A 38 -1.61 5.81 15.99
C LEU A 38 -0.34 5.02 16.28
N GLN A 39 0.16 5.05 17.52
CA GLN A 39 1.35 4.28 17.90
C GLN A 39 1.17 2.78 17.63
N LYS A 40 -0.01 2.25 17.95
CA LYS A 40 -0.36 0.84 17.68
C LYS A 40 -0.40 0.54 16.18
N LEU A 41 -0.96 1.45 15.37
CA LEU A 41 -0.97 1.30 13.92
C LEU A 41 0.45 1.33 13.35
N GLU A 42 1.28 2.28 13.79
CA GLU A 42 2.68 2.42 13.37
C GLU A 42 3.51 1.19 13.72
N GLN A 43 3.31 0.62 14.91
CA GLN A 43 3.95 -0.62 15.32
C GLN A 43 3.62 -1.78 14.37
N VAL A 44 2.35 -1.94 13.99
CA VAL A 44 1.94 -3.01 13.07
C VAL A 44 2.45 -2.77 11.66
N TRP A 45 2.47 -1.53 11.17
CA TRP A 45 3.06 -1.21 9.87
C TRP A 45 4.57 -1.48 9.84
N GLY A 46 5.29 -1.17 10.93
CA GLY A 46 6.72 -1.38 11.06
C GLY A 46 7.15 -2.84 11.06
N ILE A 47 6.27 -3.77 11.45
CA ILE A 47 6.50 -5.22 11.34
C ILE A 47 6.02 -5.80 10.00
N GLY A 48 5.41 -4.98 9.14
CA GLY A 48 4.90 -5.41 7.83
C GLY A 48 3.49 -6.02 7.87
N GLY A 49 2.72 -5.72 8.93
CA GLY A 49 1.34 -6.17 9.06
C GLY A 49 0.39 -5.49 8.07
N SER A 50 -0.71 -6.18 7.79
CA SER A 50 -1.80 -5.71 6.93
C SER A 50 -2.67 -4.66 7.61
N ASP A 51 -3.40 -3.89 6.80
CA ASP A 51 -4.33 -2.86 7.29
C ASP A 51 -5.41 -3.44 8.22
N LYS A 52 -5.83 -4.70 7.98
CA LYS A 52 -6.79 -5.42 8.83
C LYS A 52 -6.20 -5.71 10.21
N GLU A 53 -4.97 -6.22 10.25
CA GLU A 53 -4.26 -6.49 11.50
C GLU A 53 -3.97 -5.21 12.27
N ALA A 54 -3.61 -4.13 11.57
CA ALA A 54 -3.39 -2.82 12.18
C ALA A 54 -4.69 -2.29 12.81
N ALA A 55 -5.80 -2.32 12.09
CA ALA A 55 -7.10 -1.90 12.61
C ALA A 55 -7.54 -2.74 13.82
N PHE A 56 -7.35 -4.07 13.75
CA PHE A 56 -7.63 -4.98 14.86
C PHE A 56 -6.78 -4.67 16.10
N PHE A 57 -5.47 -4.48 15.93
CA PHE A 57 -4.55 -4.18 17.03
C PHE A 57 -4.80 -2.79 17.67
N GLY A 58 -5.13 -1.80 16.84
CA GLY A 58 -5.60 -0.48 17.29
C GLY A 58 -6.98 -0.51 17.96
N GLY A 59 -7.70 -1.62 17.81
CA GLY A 59 -9.06 -1.80 18.31
C GLY A 59 -10.06 -0.84 17.66
N ILE A 60 -9.84 -0.50 16.39
CA ILE A 60 -10.74 0.35 15.62
C ILE A 60 -11.39 -0.47 14.50
N SER A 61 -12.59 -0.07 14.09
CA SER A 61 -13.18 -0.67 12.89
C SER A 61 -12.34 -0.32 11.64
N ILE A 62 -12.25 -1.27 10.71
CA ILE A 62 -11.53 -1.05 9.45
C ILE A 62 -12.07 0.13 8.64
N ARG A 63 -13.37 0.40 8.76
CA ARG A 63 -13.99 1.55 8.11
C ARG A 63 -13.47 2.86 8.72
N ALA A 64 -13.45 2.95 10.04
CA ALA A 64 -12.92 4.13 10.73
C ALA A 64 -11.44 4.37 10.43
N TYR A 65 -10.66 3.29 10.30
CA TYR A 65 -9.26 3.34 9.84
C TYR A 65 -9.11 4.02 8.46
N TYR A 66 -9.88 3.56 7.46
CA TYR A 66 -9.80 4.16 6.12
C TYR A 66 -10.33 5.60 6.10
N ASP A 67 -11.40 5.88 6.85
CA ASP A 67 -11.93 7.24 6.99
C ASP A 67 -10.92 8.17 7.66
N TYR A 68 -10.09 7.64 8.57
CA TYR A 68 -8.99 8.39 9.19
C TYR A 68 -7.86 8.66 8.20
N LEU A 69 -7.39 7.65 7.46
CA LEU A 69 -6.34 7.83 6.45
C LEU A 69 -6.74 8.83 5.36
N LYS A 70 -8.02 8.85 4.96
CA LYS A 70 -8.55 9.83 4.00
C LYS A 70 -8.47 11.27 4.52
N LYS A 71 -8.64 11.47 5.83
CA LYS A 71 -8.59 12.79 6.47
C LYS A 71 -7.15 13.24 6.74
N HIS A 72 -6.23 12.29 6.91
CA HIS A 72 -4.83 12.55 7.27
C HIS A 72 -3.87 11.92 6.24
N SER A 73 -3.70 12.60 5.10
CA SER A 73 -2.84 12.15 4.00
C SER A 73 -1.37 11.98 4.41
N THR A 74 -0.87 12.81 5.34
CA THR A 74 0.49 12.73 5.89
C THR A 74 0.77 11.38 6.55
N ILE A 75 -0.24 10.81 7.22
CA ILE A 75 -0.14 9.51 7.89
C ILE A 75 -0.12 8.37 6.87
N SER A 76 -0.83 8.53 5.75
CA SER A 76 -0.74 7.58 4.63
C SER A 76 0.67 7.52 4.05
N ALA A 77 1.31 8.66 3.82
CA ALA A 77 2.70 8.71 3.35
C ALA A 77 3.66 8.08 4.38
N ARG A 78 3.47 8.37 5.67
CA ARG A 78 4.27 7.76 6.75
C ARG A 78 4.10 6.25 6.83
N LYS A 79 2.89 5.75 6.64
CA LYS A 79 2.59 4.30 6.58
C LYS A 79 3.36 3.63 5.45
N GLU A 80 3.40 4.23 4.26
CA GLU A 80 4.15 3.69 3.13
C GLU A 80 5.65 3.63 3.42
N ALA A 81 6.21 4.68 4.04
CA ALA A 81 7.60 4.67 4.50
C ALA A 81 7.85 3.56 5.55
N LEU A 82 6.93 3.38 6.51
CA LEU A 82 7.04 2.36 7.57
C LEU A 82 7.00 0.94 7.04
N LYS A 83 6.32 0.67 5.92
CA LYS A 83 6.33 -0.65 5.27
C LYS A 83 7.72 -1.08 4.79
N ASN A 84 8.66 -0.15 4.64
CA ASN A 84 10.05 -0.47 4.33
C ASN A 84 10.87 -0.88 5.56
N GLN A 85 10.37 -0.67 6.79
CA GLN A 85 11.10 -1.05 8.00
C GLN A 85 11.44 -2.54 8.10
N PRO A 86 10.57 -3.50 7.77
CA PRO A 86 10.92 -4.92 7.78
C PRO A 86 12.06 -5.25 6.83
N ILE A 87 12.12 -4.57 5.67
CA ILE A 87 13.19 -4.72 4.69
C ILE A 87 14.51 -4.20 5.27
N LEU A 88 14.49 -3.00 5.86
CA LEU A 88 15.66 -2.42 6.51
C LEU A 88 16.14 -3.29 7.68
N LYS A 89 15.22 -3.84 8.47
CA LYS A 89 15.53 -4.75 9.56
C LYS A 89 16.15 -6.05 9.04
N ALA A 90 15.63 -6.61 7.96
CA ALA A 90 16.23 -7.79 7.32
C ALA A 90 17.64 -7.49 6.78
N ARG A 91 17.86 -6.31 6.18
CA ARG A 91 19.22 -5.86 5.78
C ARG A 91 20.15 -5.72 6.99
N GLN A 92 19.68 -5.14 8.09
CA GLN A 92 20.45 -5.04 9.34
C GLN A 92 20.80 -6.41 9.91
N GLU A 93 19.84 -7.35 9.93
CA GLU A 93 20.09 -8.72 10.40
C GLU A 93 21.04 -9.48 9.47
N LEU A 94 21.03 -9.22 8.17
CA LEU A 94 22.02 -9.79 7.24
C LEU A 94 23.43 -9.28 7.55
N VAL A 95 23.59 -7.96 7.73
CA VAL A 95 24.88 -7.35 8.07
C VAL A 95 25.36 -7.81 9.45
N ARG A 96 24.47 -7.88 10.44
CA ARG A 96 24.80 -8.41 11.77
C ARG A 96 25.12 -9.90 11.72
N GLY A 97 24.35 -10.63 10.92
CA GLY A 97 24.45 -12.06 10.65
C GLY A 97 25.67 -12.48 9.85
N LEU A 98 26.50 -11.55 9.35
CA LEU A 98 27.85 -11.85 8.85
C LEU A 98 28.75 -12.55 9.89
N SER A 99 28.34 -12.52 11.17
CA SER A 99 28.96 -13.25 12.28
C SER A 99 28.10 -14.39 12.86
N GLY A 100 26.93 -14.70 12.26
CA GLY A 100 25.92 -15.63 12.79
C GLY A 100 25.13 -16.39 11.71
N ASN A 101 23.80 -16.50 11.85
CA ASN A 101 22.93 -17.34 11.01
C ASN A 101 21.96 -16.51 10.10
N PRO A 102 22.44 -16.00 8.95
CA PRO A 102 21.75 -14.99 8.11
C PRO A 102 20.66 -15.53 7.17
N GLU A 103 20.45 -16.85 7.11
CA GLU A 103 19.61 -17.47 6.07
C GLU A 103 18.16 -16.99 6.07
N LEU A 104 17.55 -16.80 7.25
CA LEU A 104 16.15 -16.35 7.34
C LEU A 104 15.97 -14.92 6.85
N ALA A 105 16.94 -14.04 7.12
CA ALA A 105 16.93 -12.67 6.64
C ALA A 105 17.09 -12.62 5.11
N PHE A 106 17.98 -13.44 4.56
CA PHE A 106 18.19 -13.54 3.12
C PHE A 106 16.95 -14.07 2.39
N LYS A 107 16.36 -15.17 2.87
CA LYS A 107 15.09 -15.72 2.33
C LYS A 107 13.94 -14.71 2.39
N TYR A 108 13.89 -13.86 3.42
CA TYR A 108 12.90 -12.79 3.50
C TYR A 108 13.13 -11.72 2.43
N LEU A 109 14.38 -11.30 2.21
CA LEU A 109 14.75 -10.32 1.19
C LEU A 109 14.50 -10.83 -0.24
N GLU A 110 14.85 -12.08 -0.55
CA GLU A 110 14.56 -12.70 -1.85
C GLU A 110 13.06 -12.63 -2.22
N ARG A 111 12.18 -12.84 -1.25
CA ARG A 111 10.72 -12.84 -1.47
C ARG A 111 10.13 -11.44 -1.56
N LYS A 112 10.73 -10.45 -0.90
CA LYS A 112 10.23 -9.06 -0.88
C LYS A 112 10.85 -8.17 -1.96
N LEU A 113 12.07 -8.47 -2.37
CA LEU A 113 12.86 -7.73 -3.35
C LEU A 113 13.54 -8.72 -4.32
N PRO A 114 12.76 -9.49 -5.12
CA PRO A 114 13.31 -10.47 -6.05
C PRO A 114 14.20 -9.82 -7.12
N ASP A 115 13.96 -8.55 -7.45
CA ASP A 115 14.76 -7.82 -8.43
C ASP A 115 16.21 -7.57 -7.97
N GLU A 116 16.41 -7.40 -6.66
CA GLU A 116 17.74 -7.15 -6.06
C GLU A 116 18.40 -8.44 -5.58
N PHE A 117 17.64 -9.32 -4.92
CA PHE A 117 18.17 -10.48 -4.21
C PHE A 117 17.84 -11.82 -4.88
N GLY A 118 16.98 -11.83 -5.90
CA GLY A 118 16.64 -13.06 -6.61
C GLY A 118 17.82 -13.61 -7.42
N LEU A 119 17.83 -14.93 -7.58
CA LEU A 119 18.79 -15.63 -8.43
C LEU A 119 18.57 -15.25 -9.90
N LYS A 120 19.39 -14.34 -10.42
CA LYS A 120 19.39 -13.99 -11.85
C LYS A 120 20.21 -15.01 -12.62
N GLY A 121 19.53 -15.83 -13.43
CA GLY A 121 20.20 -16.68 -14.40
C GLY A 121 20.84 -15.83 -15.50
N GLN A 122 22.16 -15.94 -15.69
CA GLN A 122 22.82 -15.33 -16.84
C GLN A 122 22.57 -16.23 -18.06
N VAL A 123 21.76 -15.75 -19.01
CA VAL A 123 21.57 -16.43 -20.29
C VAL A 123 22.67 -15.96 -21.24
N LYS A 124 23.58 -16.86 -21.61
CA LYS A 124 24.51 -16.62 -22.71
C LYS A 124 23.74 -16.75 -24.02
N VAL A 125 23.55 -15.64 -24.72
CA VAL A 125 22.96 -15.64 -26.07
C VAL A 125 24.08 -15.90 -27.05
N GLU A 126 24.18 -17.14 -27.52
CA GLU A 126 25.03 -17.47 -28.67
C GLU A 126 24.23 -17.19 -29.94
N GLU A 127 24.78 -16.36 -30.83
CA GLU A 127 24.16 -16.01 -32.10
C GLU A 127 24.09 -17.24 -33.02
N VAL A 128 22.91 -17.85 -33.10
CA VAL A 128 22.65 -18.92 -34.06
C VAL A 128 22.45 -18.29 -35.44
N LYS A 129 23.43 -18.48 -36.33
CA LYS A 129 23.28 -18.15 -37.76
C LYS A 129 22.28 -19.13 -38.39
N VAL A 130 21.06 -18.67 -38.60
CA VAL A 130 20.04 -19.44 -39.32
C VAL A 130 20.24 -19.20 -40.82
N GLU A 131 20.78 -20.19 -41.54
CA GLU A 131 20.77 -20.17 -43.01
C GLU A 131 19.38 -20.56 -43.52
N VAL A 132 18.66 -19.59 -44.08
CA VAL A 132 17.35 -19.80 -44.70
C VAL A 132 17.55 -20.38 -46.10
N VAL A 133 17.36 -21.70 -46.25
CA VAL A 133 17.39 -22.38 -47.55
C VAL A 133 16.03 -22.22 -48.25
N TYR A 134 15.95 -21.33 -49.25
CA TYR A 134 14.78 -21.22 -50.11
C TYR A 134 14.75 -22.39 -51.12
N GLY A 135 13.79 -23.31 -50.96
CA GLY A 135 13.55 -24.41 -51.89
C GLY A 135 13.03 -23.92 -53.26
N LYS A 136 13.74 -24.26 -54.34
CA LYS A 136 13.31 -24.01 -55.72
C LYS A 136 12.11 -24.92 -56.05
N LYS A 137 10.95 -24.33 -56.36
CA LYS A 137 9.81 -25.05 -56.97
C LYS A 137 10.14 -25.33 -58.44
N THR A 138 10.30 -26.60 -58.80
CA THR A 138 10.37 -27.04 -60.20
C THR A 138 8.97 -27.08 -60.80
N SER A 139 8.68 -26.13 -61.71
CA SER A 139 7.52 -26.17 -62.60
C SER A 139 7.77 -27.19 -63.73
N GLN A 140 7.15 -28.37 -63.65
CA GLN A 140 7.06 -29.27 -64.81
C GLN A 140 5.79 -28.91 -65.60
N GLY A 141 5.99 -28.26 -66.75
CA GLY A 141 4.94 -28.02 -67.74
C GLY A 141 4.48 -29.33 -68.37
N LYS A 142 3.17 -29.62 -68.25
CA LYS A 142 2.49 -30.66 -69.04
C LYS A 142 2.26 -30.13 -70.45
N GLN A 143 2.96 -30.69 -71.44
CA GLN A 143 2.58 -30.60 -72.85
C GLN A 143 1.34 -31.46 -73.09
N LYS A 144 0.27 -30.88 -73.63
CA LYS A 144 -0.93 -31.59 -74.09
C LYS A 144 -0.81 -31.71 -75.62
N LYS A 145 -0.69 -32.94 -76.12
CA LYS A 145 -0.60 -33.31 -77.55
C LYS A 145 -1.91 -33.01 -78.29
N LEU A 146 -1.77 -32.65 -79.58
CA LEU A 146 -2.82 -32.61 -80.61
C LEU A 146 -3.52 -33.96 -80.76
#